data_AF-A0A9X9QAU6-F1
#
_entry.id   AF-A0A9X9QAU6-F1
#
_cell.length_a   1.000
_cell.length_b   1.000
_cell.length_c   1.000
_cell.angle_alpha   90.00
_cell.angle_beta   90.00
_cell.angle_gamma   90.00
#
_symmetry.space_group_name_H-M   'P 1'
#
loop_
_entity.id
_entity.type
_entity.pdbx_description
1 polymer ?
#
loop_
_entity_poly.entity_id
_entity_poly.type
_entity_poly.pdbx_seq_one_letter_code
_entity_poly.pdbx_strand_id
1 'polypeptide(L)'
;AACSRSGQRVLHVDSRSYYGGNWASFSFSGILSWLKEYQENSDIVNESPAWQEQILENEEAIALSRKDKTIQHVEVFCYARYEKYL
;
A
#
# COMPACT_ATOMS: atom_id res chain seq x y z
N ALA A 1 18.59 -1.39 -6.87
CA ALA A 1 19.61 -2.38 -7.26
C ALA A 1 20.92 -1.73 -7.72
N ALA A 2 20.91 -0.88 -8.77
CA ALA A 2 22.13 -0.24 -9.30
C ALA A 2 22.93 0.53 -8.24
N CYS A 3 22.30 1.43 -7.47
CA CYS A 3 23.00 2.20 -6.43
C CYS A 3 23.70 1.31 -5.38
N SER A 4 22.99 0.28 -4.89
CA SER A 4 23.57 -0.69 -3.95
C SER A 4 24.74 -1.46 -4.59
N ARG A 5 24.60 -1.88 -5.86
CA ARG A 5 25.67 -2.56 -6.59
C ARG A 5 26.91 -1.68 -6.78
N SER A 6 26.72 -0.38 -6.94
CA SER A 6 27.80 0.63 -7.02
C SER A 6 28.39 1.01 -5.66
N GLY A 7 28.02 0.34 -4.57
CA GLY A 7 28.59 0.53 -3.24
C GLY A 7 27.88 1.57 -2.36
N GLN A 8 26.73 2.11 -2.78
CA GLN A 8 25.97 3.06 -1.97
C GLN A 8 25.23 2.34 -0.83
N ARG A 9 25.11 3.00 0.32
CA ARG A 9 24.22 2.57 1.42
C ARG A 9 22.78 2.90 1.03
N VAL A 10 21.93 1.88 0.90
CA VAL A 10 20.56 2.03 0.42
C VAL A 10 19.59 1.55 1.48
N LEU A 11 18.58 2.37 1.78
CA LEU A 11 17.36 1.99 2.48
C LEU A 11 16.23 1.96 1.46
N HIS A 12 15.64 0.78 1.23
CA HIS A 12 14.50 0.62 0.32
C HIS A 12 13.29 0.22 1.16
N VAL A 13 12.28 1.08 1.17
CA VAL A 13 11.04 0.91 1.95
C VAL A 13 9.84 0.87 1.00
N ASP A 14 8.83 0.11 1.40
CA ASP A 14 7.51 0.04 0.77
C ASP A 14 6.48 0.11 1.92
N SER A 15 5.35 0.81 1.70
CA SER A 15 4.30 0.93 2.72
C SER A 15 3.44 -0.33 2.81
N ARG A 16 3.51 -1.22 1.83
CA ARG A 16 2.77 -2.48 1.78
C ARG A 16 3.51 -3.59 2.52
N SER A 17 2.76 -4.61 2.92
CA SER A 17 3.29 -5.86 3.49
C SER A 17 3.86 -6.82 2.43
N TYR A 18 3.92 -6.40 1.17
CA TYR A 18 4.38 -7.18 0.02
C TYR A 18 5.24 -6.30 -0.90
N TYR A 19 6.09 -6.94 -1.72
CA TYR A 19 6.93 -6.24 -2.69
C TYR A 19 6.25 -6.10 -4.06
N GLY A 20 6.63 -5.05 -4.79
CA GLY A 20 6.33 -4.88 -6.21
C GLY A 20 5.27 -3.81 -6.52
N GLY A 21 4.58 -3.27 -5.51
CA GLY A 21 3.52 -2.28 -5.72
C GLY A 21 2.52 -2.76 -6.78
N ASN A 22 2.21 -1.90 -7.76
CA ASN A 22 1.31 -2.25 -8.88
C ASN A 22 1.86 -3.33 -9.84
N TRP A 23 3.11 -3.76 -9.67
CA TRP A 23 3.73 -4.86 -10.42
C TRP A 23 3.73 -6.18 -9.64
N ALA A 24 3.17 -6.20 -8.43
CA ALA A 24 3.09 -7.42 -7.63
C ALA A 24 2.12 -8.45 -8.24
N SER A 25 2.41 -9.72 -7.98
CA SER A 25 1.49 -10.84 -8.23
C SER A 25 1.01 -11.42 -6.92
N PHE A 26 -0.23 -11.89 -6.89
CA PHE A 26 -0.85 -12.42 -5.67
C PHE A 26 -1.35 -13.86 -5.87
N SER A 27 -1.42 -14.61 -4.77
CA SER A 27 -2.23 -15.83 -4.73
C SER A 27 -3.72 -15.47 -4.82
N PHE A 28 -4.61 -16.45 -5.02
CA PHE A 28 -6.05 -16.19 -5.09
C PHE A 28 -6.58 -15.55 -3.79
N SER A 29 -6.19 -16.05 -2.62
CA SER A 29 -6.56 -15.40 -1.35
C SER A 29 -5.91 -14.02 -1.19
N GLY A 30 -4.68 -13.85 -1.67
CA GLY A 30 -3.96 -12.58 -1.62
C GLY A 30 -4.65 -11.49 -2.44
N ILE A 31 -5.10 -11.79 -3.66
CA ILE A 31 -5.81 -10.81 -4.49
C ILE A 31 -7.17 -10.46 -3.87
N LEU A 32 -7.88 -11.41 -3.24
CA LEU A 32 -9.13 -11.12 -2.52
C LEU A 32 -8.90 -10.16 -1.34
N SER A 33 -7.83 -10.35 -0.56
CA SER A 33 -7.46 -9.41 0.51
C SER A 33 -7.08 -8.03 -0.04
N TRP A 34 -6.30 -7.99 -1.12
CA TRP A 34 -5.91 -6.74 -1.79
C TRP A 34 -7.14 -5.97 -2.29
N LEU A 35 -8.12 -6.65 -2.89
CA LEU A 35 -9.38 -6.04 -3.35
C LEU A 35 -10.17 -5.41 -2.18
N LYS A 36 -10.23 -6.10 -1.03
CA LYS A 36 -10.89 -5.58 0.18
C LYS A 36 -10.24 -4.28 0.66
N GLU A 37 -8.91 -4.18 0.64
CA GLU A 37 -8.23 -2.94 1.03
C GLU A 37 -8.68 -1.73 0.18
N TYR A 38 -8.97 -1.91 -1.10
CA TYR A 38 -9.42 -0.80 -1.96
C TYR A 38 -10.93 -0.53 -1.87
N GLN A 39 -11.73 -1.52 -1.44
CA GLN A 39 -13.18 -1.38 -1.25
C GLN A 39 -13.56 -0.88 0.16
N GLU A 40 -12.84 -1.30 1.19
CA GLU A 40 -13.17 -1.06 2.61
C GLU A 40 -12.39 0.10 3.23
N ASN A 41 -11.31 0.59 2.61
CA ASN A 41 -10.58 1.75 3.15
C ASN A 41 -11.42 3.03 3.02
N SER A 42 -12.23 3.27 4.05
CA SER A 42 -12.74 4.60 4.39
C SER A 42 -11.56 5.56 4.60
N ASP A 43 -11.73 6.82 4.24
CA ASP A 43 -10.69 7.85 4.14
C ASP A 43 -10.04 8.28 5.47
N ILE A 44 -10.13 7.47 6.51
CA ILE A 44 -9.67 7.81 7.86
C ILE A 44 -8.35 7.08 8.14
N VAL A 45 -7.26 7.62 7.59
CA VAL A 45 -5.93 7.36 8.16
C VAL A 45 -5.85 8.16 9.45
N ASN A 46 -6.16 7.53 10.58
CA ASN A 46 -5.97 8.13 11.90
C ASN A 46 -4.47 8.30 12.14
N GLU A 47 -3.98 9.53 12.00
CA GLU A 47 -2.60 9.86 12.32
C GLU A 47 -2.41 10.14 13.80
N SER A 48 -1.25 9.70 14.30
CA SER A 48 -0.59 10.36 15.42
C SER A 48 0.29 11.48 14.85
N PRO A 49 0.14 12.74 15.29
CA PRO A 49 0.98 13.86 14.86
C PRO A 49 2.38 13.84 15.51
N ALA A 50 2.96 12.66 15.74
CA ALA A 50 4.22 12.48 16.44
C ALA A 50 5.44 12.92 15.62
N TRP A 51 5.35 13.00 14.29
CA TRP A 51 6.47 13.43 13.45
C TRP A 51 6.67 14.95 13.46
N GLN A 52 5.61 15.72 13.73
CA GLN A 52 5.68 17.19 13.79
C GLN A 52 6.64 17.67 14.88
N GLU A 53 6.74 16.93 15.99
CA GLU A 53 7.66 17.24 17.10
C GLU A 53 9.14 17.01 16.75
N GLN A 54 9.42 16.36 15.61
CA GLN A 54 10.79 16.05 15.16
C GLN A 54 11.38 17.12 14.23
N ILE A 55 10.60 18.12 13.82
CA ILE A 55 11.03 19.18 12.89
C ILE A 55 11.89 20.19 13.64
N LEU A 56 13.10 20.46 13.13
CA LEU A 56 14.02 21.45 13.70
C LEU A 56 13.74 22.88 13.16
N GLU A 57 14.32 23.89 13.80
CA GLU A 57 14.06 25.32 13.54
C GLU A 57 14.20 25.76 12.07
N ASN A 58 15.09 25.10 11.32
CA ASN A 58 15.37 25.42 9.91
C ASN A 58 14.92 24.31 8.94
N GLU A 59 14.01 23.45 9.38
CA GLU A 59 13.46 22.36 8.58
C GLU A 59 11.98 22.61 8.27
N GLU A 60 11.55 22.12 7.11
CA GLU A 60 10.15 22.10 6.71
C GLU A 60 9.78 20.69 6.25
N ALA A 61 8.56 20.26 6.58
CA ALA A 61 8.09 18.93 6.21
C ALA A 61 7.32 18.95 4.88
N ILE A 62 7.60 17.96 4.04
CA ILE A 62 6.79 17.67 2.85
C ILE A 62 6.03 16.37 3.11
N ALA A 63 4.71 16.47 3.29
CA ALA A 63 3.88 15.31 3.53
C ALA A 63 3.80 14.41 2.28
N LEU A 64 4.06 13.12 2.46
CA LEU A 64 3.88 12.12 1.41
C LEU A 64 2.42 11.68 1.30
N SER A 65 2.07 11.03 0.19
CA SER A 65 0.73 10.46 0.02
C SER A 65 0.46 9.41 1.09
N ARG A 66 -0.67 9.56 1.78
CA ARG A 66 -1.09 8.65 2.86
C ARG A 66 -1.93 7.48 2.36
N LYS A 67 -2.48 7.60 1.15
CA LYS A 67 -3.35 6.60 0.54
C LYS A 67 -3.04 6.50 -0.95
N ASP A 68 -2.85 5.27 -1.42
CA ASP A 68 -2.74 5.00 -2.84
C ASP A 68 -4.12 5.17 -3.52
N LYS A 69 -4.16 5.94 -4.61
CA LYS A 69 -5.38 6.22 -5.39
C LYS A 69 -5.26 5.78 -6.85
N THR A 70 -4.27 4.93 -7.15
CA THR A 70 -3.92 4.54 -8.53
C THR A 70 -4.85 3.48 -9.12
N ILE A 71 -5.57 2.74 -8.27
CA ILE A 71 -6.54 1.70 -8.67
C ILE A 71 -7.95 2.23 -8.45
N GLN A 72 -8.77 2.18 -9.49
CA GLN A 72 -10.15 2.68 -9.50
C GLN A 72 -11.04 1.75 -10.33
N HIS A 73 -12.36 1.86 -10.17
CA HIS A 73 -13.35 1.11 -10.97
C HIS A 73 -13.12 -0.41 -10.97
N VAL A 74 -12.85 -0.96 -9.78
CA VAL A 74 -12.65 -2.40 -9.61
C VAL A 74 -13.99 -3.12 -9.75
N GLU A 75 -14.09 -4.00 -10.74
CA GLU A 75 -15.24 -4.88 -10.97
C GLU A 75 -14.85 -6.34 -10.75
N VAL A 76 -15.68 -7.10 -10.02
CA VAL A 76 -15.42 -8.50 -9.68
C VAL A 76 -16.64 -9.34 -10.03
N PHE A 77 -16.44 -10.36 -10.87
CA PHE A 77 -17.48 -11.30 -11.28
C PHE A 77 -17.06 -12.73 -10.96
N CYS A 78 -17.99 -13.53 -10.42
CA CYS A 78 -17.81 -14.96 -10.23
C CYS A 78 -18.97 -15.70 -10.92
N TYR A 79 -18.66 -16.40 -12.00
CA TYR A 79 -19.64 -17.17 -12.78
C TYR A 79 -19.70 -18.64 -12.38
N ALA A 80 -18.78 -19.09 -11.52
CA ALA A 80 -18.80 -20.44 -10.98
C ALA A 80 -19.99 -20.59 -10.02
N ARG A 81 -20.58 -21.80 -9.97
CA ARG A 81 -21.63 -22.09 -9.01
C ARG A 81 -21.06 -21.99 -7.59
N TYR A 82 -21.59 -21.04 -6.82
CA TYR A 82 -21.32 -20.96 -5.39
C TYR A 82 -22.20 -21.96 -4.65
N GLU A 83 -21.61 -22.98 -4.06
CA GLU A 83 -22.31 -23.89 -3.15
C GLU A 83 -22.11 -23.40 -1.72
N LYS A 84 -23.18 -22.93 -1.09
CA LYS A 84 -23.16 -22.36 0.26
C LYS A 84 -23.75 -23.30 1.30
N TYR A 85 -23.39 -24.59 1.36
CA TYR A 85 -23.91 -25.48 2.42
C TYR A 85 -22.95 -26.63 2.75
N LEU A 86 -22.46 -26.65 3.99
CA LEU A 86 -23.05 -27.43 5.08
C LEU A 86 -23.07 -26.55 6.35
#